data_AF-A0A6G7PB19-F1
#
_entry.id   AF-A0A6G7PB19-F1
#
_cell.length_a   1.000
_cell.length_b   1.000
_cell.length_c   1.000
_cell.angle_alpha   90.00
_cell.angle_beta   90.00
_cell.angle_gamma   90.00
#
_symmetry.space_group_name_H-M   'P 1'
#
loop_
_entity.id
_entity.type
_entity.pdbx_description
1 polymer ?
#
loop_
_entity_poly.entity_id
_entity_poly.type
_entity_poly.pdbx_seq_one_letter_code
_entity_poly.pdbx_strand_id
1 'polypeptide(L)'
;MNDDRWARAAEDALTVLELLPDMEATPQEWARVEQLLATAVETAADRRDAEALTAAIREVKDLTGAYHGPARLPEQPPQPPGPPVLDRIPKLVQKIGRLLPGSDA
;
A
#
# COMPACT_ATOMS: atom_id res chain seq x y z
N MET A 1 18.52 -10.24 -11.16
CA MET A 1 17.63 -11.16 -10.43
C MET A 1 16.97 -10.52 -9.21
N ASN A 2 17.68 -9.76 -8.36
CA ASN A 2 17.04 -9.04 -7.25
C ASN A 2 16.30 -7.77 -7.72
N ASP A 3 16.86 -7.05 -8.71
CA ASP A 3 16.23 -5.87 -9.31
C ASP A 3 14.91 -6.18 -10.03
N ASP A 4 14.81 -7.35 -10.68
CA ASP A 4 13.58 -7.78 -11.36
C ASP A 4 12.43 -8.01 -10.37
N ARG A 5 12.74 -8.59 -9.20
CA ARG A 5 11.76 -8.80 -8.13
C ARG A 5 11.32 -7.47 -7.51
N TRP A 6 12.26 -6.56 -7.32
CA TRP A 6 11.97 -5.20 -6.87
C TRP A 6 11.08 -4.46 -7.87
N ALA A 7 11.40 -4.53 -9.17
CA ALA A 7 10.61 -3.90 -10.21
C ALA A 7 9.18 -4.41 -10.21
N ARG A 8 9.00 -5.73 -10.14
CA ARG A 8 7.68 -6.34 -10.06
C ARG A 8 6.92 -5.94 -8.80
N ALA A 9 7.58 -5.94 -7.64
CA ALA A 9 6.98 -5.53 -6.37
C ALA A 9 6.54 -4.06 -6.39
N ALA A 10 7.34 -3.20 -7.03
CA ALA A 10 7.04 -1.79 -7.22
C ALA A 10 5.85 -1.57 -8.17
N GLU A 11 5.77 -2.29 -9.29
CA GLU A 11 4.61 -2.23 -10.20
C GLU A 11 3.31 -2.69 -9.49
N ASP A 12 3.37 -3.81 -8.76
CA ASP A 12 2.23 -4.30 -8.00
C ASP A 12 1.81 -3.28 -6.92
N ALA A 13 2.78 -2.66 -6.23
CA ALA A 13 2.54 -1.61 -5.24
C ALA A 13 1.84 -0.38 -5.84
N LEU A 14 2.31 0.10 -6.99
CA LEU A 14 1.70 1.22 -7.70
C LEU A 14 0.24 0.91 -8.08
N THR A 15 -0.01 -0.29 -8.61
CA THR A 15 -1.37 -0.74 -8.95
C THR A 15 -2.30 -0.71 -7.72
N VAL A 16 -1.84 -1.15 -6.55
CA VAL A 16 -2.66 -1.09 -5.33
C VAL A 16 -2.91 0.33 -4.87
N LEU A 17 -1.89 1.19 -4.93
CA LEU A 17 -2.01 2.59 -4.53
C LEU A 17 -2.96 3.38 -5.43
N GLU A 18 -3.03 3.04 -6.72
CA GLU A 18 -4.00 3.60 -7.67
C GLU A 18 -5.43 3.17 -7.37
N LEU A 19 -5.64 1.94 -6.93
CA LEU A 19 -6.97 1.40 -6.59
C LEU A 19 -7.43 1.81 -5.18
N LEU A 20 -6.51 2.19 -4.29
CA LEU A 20 -6.77 2.51 -2.89
C LEU A 20 -7.87 3.57 -2.65
N PRO A 21 -7.96 4.67 -3.44
CA PRO A 21 -9.00 5.69 -3.29
C PRO A 21 -10.42 5.16 -3.51
N ASP A 22 -10.56 4.08 -4.28
CA ASP A 22 -11.85 3.45 -4.59
C ASP A 22 -12.22 2.32 -3.63
N MET A 23 -11.35 2.02 -2.65
CA MET A 23 -11.59 0.95 -1.67
C MET A 23 -12.34 1.48 -0.44
N GLU A 24 -13.00 0.56 0.27
CA GLU A 24 -13.73 0.87 1.49
C GLU A 24 -13.23 -0.01 2.65
N ALA A 25 -12.89 0.63 3.76
CA ALA A 25 -12.48 -0.04 4.99
C ALA A 25 -13.02 0.72 6.21
N THR A 26 -13.02 0.09 7.37
CA THR A 26 -13.31 0.74 8.64
C THR A 26 -12.21 1.74 9.02
N PRO A 27 -12.49 2.74 9.87
CA PRO A 27 -11.47 3.68 10.35
C PRO A 27 -10.25 3.01 10.99
N GLN A 28 -10.47 1.90 11.69
CA GLN A 28 -9.39 1.11 12.31
C GLN A 28 -8.50 0.44 11.26
N GLU A 29 -9.11 -0.09 10.20
CA GLU A 29 -8.36 -0.65 9.07
C GLU A 29 -7.61 0.44 8.32
N TRP A 30 -8.19 1.63 8.12
CA TRP A 30 -7.48 2.76 7.53
C TRP A 30 -6.29 3.23 8.36
N ALA A 31 -6.41 3.27 9.68
CA ALA A 31 -5.27 3.55 10.56
C ALA A 31 -4.16 2.49 10.41
N ARG A 32 -4.53 1.23 10.19
CA ARG A 32 -3.58 0.15 9.94
C ARG A 32 -2.93 0.27 8.56
N VAL A 33 -3.71 0.56 7.53
CA VAL A 33 -3.23 0.85 6.17
C VAL A 33 -2.23 2.01 6.21
N GLU A 34 -2.55 3.09 6.92
CA GLU A 34 -1.64 4.23 7.10
C GLU A 34 -0.27 3.80 7.63
N GLN A 35 -0.23 2.95 8.67
CA GLN A 35 1.01 2.42 9.24
C GLN A 35 1.76 1.52 8.27
N LEU A 36 1.07 0.62 7.56
CA LEU A 36 1.67 -0.27 6.57
C LEU A 36 2.31 0.52 5.43
N LEU A 37 1.62 1.55 4.94
CA LEU A 37 2.12 2.47 3.93
C LEU A 37 3.37 3.21 4.40
N ALA A 38 3.44 3.65 5.67
CA ALA A 38 4.66 4.27 6.24
C ALA A 38 5.84 3.30 6.25
N THR A 39 5.64 2.11 6.81
CA THR A 39 6.68 1.08 6.89
C THR A 39 7.18 0.67 5.51
N ALA A 40 6.27 0.59 4.53
CA ALA A 40 6.61 0.31 3.14
C ALA A 40 7.50 1.41 2.53
N VAL A 41 7.21 2.70 2.81
CA VAL A 41 8.06 3.83 2.40
C VAL A 41 9.48 3.68 2.92
N GLU A 42 9.64 3.39 4.21
CA GLU A 42 10.94 3.31 4.87
C GLU A 42 11.73 2.11 4.34
N THR A 43 11.06 0.97 4.21
CA THR A 43 11.70 -0.26 3.75
C THR A 43 12.11 -0.20 2.28
N ALA A 44 11.27 0.43 1.44
CA ALA A 44 11.62 0.74 0.05
C ALA A 44 12.82 1.67 -0.05
N ALA A 45 12.89 2.71 0.80
CA ALA A 45 13.94 3.72 0.77
C ALA A 45 15.31 3.18 1.16
N ASP A 46 15.36 2.42 2.25
CA ASP A 46 16.62 2.13 2.92
C ASP A 46 17.23 0.81 2.46
N ARG A 47 16.39 -0.13 1.98
CA ARG A 47 16.80 -1.53 1.80
C ARG A 47 16.54 -2.12 0.43
N ARG A 48 15.75 -1.46 -0.44
CA ARG A 48 15.23 -2.04 -1.69
C ARG A 48 14.68 -3.46 -1.48
N ASP A 49 14.01 -3.65 -0.35
CA ASP A 49 13.50 -4.95 0.06
C ASP A 49 12.13 -5.20 -0.59
N ALA A 50 12.17 -5.94 -1.69
CA ALA A 50 11.01 -6.30 -2.49
C ALA A 50 10.01 -7.18 -1.73
N GLU A 51 10.50 -8.03 -0.82
CA GLU A 51 9.64 -8.94 -0.06
C GLU A 51 8.82 -8.18 0.97
N ALA A 52 9.45 -7.24 1.69
CA ALA A 52 8.76 -6.38 2.64
C ALA A 52 7.74 -5.45 1.96
N LEU A 53 8.07 -4.89 0.78
CA LEU A 53 7.10 -4.10 0.00
C LEU A 53 5.90 -4.96 -0.42
N THR A 54 6.16 -6.16 -0.96
CA THR A 54 5.11 -7.09 -1.39
C THR A 54 4.21 -7.50 -0.22
N ALA A 55 4.80 -7.79 0.95
CA ALA A 55 4.06 -8.15 2.16
C ALA A 55 3.15 -7.01 2.65
N ALA A 56 3.67 -5.78 2.72
CA ALA A 56 2.89 -4.61 3.14
C ALA A 56 1.72 -4.34 2.19
N ILE A 57 1.95 -4.42 0.87
CA ILE A 57 0.92 -4.19 -0.16
C ILE A 57 -0.15 -5.29 -0.13
N ARG A 58 0.24 -6.53 0.15
CA ARG A 58 -0.72 -7.62 0.34
C ARG A 58 -1.59 -7.40 1.58
N GLU A 59 -1.01 -6.99 2.70
CA GLU A 59 -1.78 -6.69 3.92
C GLU A 59 -2.73 -5.50 3.70
N VAL A 60 -2.31 -4.48 2.95
CA VAL A 60 -3.20 -3.39 2.53
C VAL A 60 -4.38 -3.92 1.72
N LYS A 61 -4.13 -4.75 0.71
CA LYS A 61 -5.18 -5.40 -0.10
C LYS A 61 -6.15 -6.21 0.75
N ASP A 62 -5.65 -7.00 1.70
CA ASP A 62 -6.46 -7.86 2.57
C ASP A 62 -7.33 -7.03 3.52
N LEU A 63 -6.83 -5.87 3.99
CA LEU A 63 -7.56 -4.93 4.86
C LEU A 63 -8.60 -4.09 4.09
N THR A 64 -8.29 -3.71 2.85
CA THR A 64 -9.15 -2.88 2.00
C THR A 64 -10.03 -3.72 1.05
N GLY A 65 -9.90 -5.06 1.04
CA GLY A 65 -10.57 -5.95 0.10
C GLY A 65 -10.57 -7.45 0.44
N ALA A 66 -11.74 -8.07 0.21
CA ALA A 66 -12.07 -9.51 0.18
C ALA A 66 -12.12 -10.34 1.47
N TYR A 67 -11.29 -10.13 2.50
CA TYR A 67 -11.36 -10.95 3.73
C TYR A 67 -12.31 -10.38 4.79
N HIS A 68 -13.55 -10.10 4.40
CA HIS A 68 -14.64 -9.87 5.36
C HIS A 68 -15.10 -11.22 5.95
N GLY A 69 -14.33 -11.77 6.87
CA GLY A 69 -14.82 -12.84 7.75
C GLY A 69 -15.96 -12.33 8.65
N PRO A 70 -16.86 -13.21 9.13
CA PRO A 70 -18.08 -12.84 9.88
C PRO A 70 -17.83 -12.24 11.28
N ALA A 71 -16.60 -11.84 11.60
CA ALA A 71 -16.17 -11.39 12.93
C ALA A 71 -15.97 -9.87 13.04
N ARG A 72 -16.55 -9.06 12.14
CA ARG A 72 -16.62 -7.61 12.39
C ARG A 72 -17.68 -7.34 13.45
N LEU A 73 -17.24 -6.92 14.64
CA LEU A 73 -18.04 -6.09 15.51
C LEU A 73 -18.23 -4.74 14.79
N PRO A 74 -19.44 -4.37 14.34
CA PRO A 74 -19.62 -3.15 13.58
C PRO A 74 -19.76 -1.99 14.56
N GLU A 75 -18.66 -1.31 14.90
CA GLU A 75 -18.78 0.01 15.51
C GLU A 75 -18.95 1.09 14.43
N GLN A 76 -18.37 0.92 13.23
CA GLN A 76 -18.48 1.90 12.14
C GLN A 76 -18.57 1.26 10.74
N PRO A 77 -19.39 1.83 9.84
CA PRO A 77 -19.50 1.36 8.47
C PRO A 77 -18.18 1.54 7.70
N PRO A 78 -17.92 0.70 6.68
CA PRO A 78 -16.87 0.95 5.71
C PRO A 78 -17.03 2.35 5.13
N GLN A 79 -15.91 3.04 4.96
CA GLN A 79 -15.88 4.37 4.35
C GLN A 79 -14.63 4.47 3.46
N PRO A 80 -14.62 5.40 2.49
CA PRO A 80 -13.42 5.68 1.70
C PRO A 80 -12.25 6.13 2.58
N PRO A 81 -11.01 6.06 2.08
CA PRO A 81 -9.84 6.50 2.83
C PRO A 81 -9.91 7.98 3.19
N GLY A 82 -9.52 8.30 4.43
CA GLY A 82 -9.38 9.68 4.90
C GLY A 82 -8.10 10.37 4.39
N PRO A 83 -7.96 11.70 4.64
CA PRO A 83 -6.81 12.49 4.21
C PRO A 83 -5.43 11.90 4.57
N PRO A 84 -5.18 11.33 5.76
CA PRO A 84 -3.86 10.78 6.10
C PRO A 84 -3.39 9.67 5.15
N VAL A 85 -4.33 8.86 4.66
CA VAL A 85 -4.04 7.78 3.69
C VAL A 85 -3.87 8.39 2.30
N LEU A 86 -4.81 9.25 1.89
CA LEU A 86 -4.79 9.92 0.58
C LEU A 86 -3.51 10.77 0.38
N ASP A 87 -3.03 11.47 1.41
CA ASP A 87 -1.83 12.30 1.38
C ASP A 87 -0.53 11.48 1.28
N ARG A 88 -0.58 10.18 1.62
CA ARG A 88 0.56 9.26 1.58
C ARG A 88 0.70 8.57 0.23
N ILE A 89 -0.40 8.29 -0.45
CA ILE A 89 -0.41 7.68 -1.80
C ILE A 89 0.56 8.39 -2.76
N PRO A 90 0.48 9.71 -3.02
CA PRO A 90 1.35 10.36 -3.99
C PRO A 90 2.83 10.36 -3.58
N LYS A 91 3.11 10.41 -2.26
CA LYS A 91 4.49 10.34 -1.73
C LYS A 91 5.10 8.96 -1.99
N LEU A 92 4.31 7.91 -1.81
CA LEU A 92 4.70 6.53 -2.11
C LEU A 92 4.92 6.31 -3.60
N VAL A 93 3.97 6.72 -4.43
CA VAL A 93 4.06 6.61 -5.89
C VAL A 93 5.34 7.29 -6.41
N GLN A 94 5.60 8.53 -6.00
CA GLN A 94 6.82 9.25 -6.41
C GLN A 94 8.10 8.52 -5.95
N LYS A 95 8.11 8.00 -4.72
CA LYS A 95 9.30 7.38 -4.14
C LYS A 95 9.60 6.01 -4.76
N ILE A 96 8.57 5.21 -5.02
CA ILE A 96 8.69 3.94 -5.75
C ILE A 96 9.15 4.20 -7.19
N GLY A 97 8.55 5.17 -7.89
CA GLY A 97 8.94 5.53 -9.26
C GLY A 97 10.40 5.95 -9.40
N ARG A 98 10.95 6.71 -8.43
CA ARG A 98 12.38 7.08 -8.40
C ARG A 98 13.33 5.89 -8.22
N LEU A 99 12.86 4.81 -7.61
CA LEU A 99 13.65 3.62 -7.30
C LEU A 99 13.54 2.55 -8.39
N LEU A 100 12.59 2.68 -9.31
CA LEU A 100 12.46 1.82 -10.47
C LEU A 100 13.51 2.18 -11.53
N PRO A 101 14.35 1.21 -11.97
CA PRO A 101 15.28 1.45 -13.06
C PRO A 101 14.46 1.61 -14.37
N GLY A 102 14.31 2.86 -14.84
CA GLY A 102 13.65 3.14 -16.14
C GLY A 102 12.56 4.21 -16.15
N SER A 103 12.30 4.94 -15.06
CA SER A 103 11.35 6.08 -15.09
C SER A 103 11.94 7.39 -15.68
N ASP A 104 13.02 7.30 -16.46
CA ASP A 104 13.56 8.39 -17.28
C ASP A 104 13.72 7.87 -18.71
N ALA A 105 12.64 7.98 -19.50
CA ALA A 105 12.61 8.05 -20.96
C ALA A 105 11.17 8.35 -21.45
#